data_AF-A0A835Z784-F1
#
_entry.id   AF-A0A835Z784-F1
#
_cell.length_a   1.000
_cell.length_b   1.000
_cell.length_c   1.000
_cell.angle_alpha   90.00
_cell.angle_beta   90.00
_cell.angle_gamma   90.00
#
_symmetry.space_group_name_H-M   'P 1'
#
loop_
_entity.id
_entity.type
_entity.pdbx_description
1 polymer ?
#
loop_
_entity_poly.entity_id
_entity_poly.type
_entity_poly.pdbx_seq_one_letter_code
_entity_poly.pdbx_strand_id
1 'polypeptide(L)'
;RVVHDLSALLHGESVNNTTEFEEAPVVECGHIFEAMLYRIWSLRQAWPRKRILISKMDVKSAFRQLALDVRGPLLGYRYNDLVVVDLRLQFGWRSSPGWWSLAGG
;
A
#
# COMPACT_ATOMS: atom_id res chain seq x y z
N ARG A 1 9.63 13.25 11.76
CA ARG A 1 9.34 12.18 10.76
C ARG A 1 9.54 12.82 9.39
N VAL A 2 10.47 12.32 8.58
CA VAL A 2 10.60 12.76 7.18
C VAL A 2 9.44 12.13 6.39
N VAL A 3 8.77 12.94 5.58
CA VAL A 3 7.68 12.54 4.69
C VAL A 3 8.06 12.98 3.29
N HIS A 4 7.96 12.07 2.34
CA HIS A 4 8.18 12.37 0.93
C HIS A 4 6.89 12.94 0.38
N ASP A 5 6.92 14.19 -0.09
CA ASP A 5 5.84 14.69 -0.92
C ASP A 5 6.09 14.26 -2.36
N LEU A 6 5.58 13.07 -2.70
CA LEU A 6 5.71 12.48 -4.03
C LEU A 6 4.72 13.07 -5.04
N SER A 7 3.87 13.99 -4.60
CA SER A 7 2.95 14.75 -5.44
C SER A 7 3.43 16.18 -5.67
N ALA A 8 4.46 16.63 -4.95
CA ALA A 8 5.06 17.94 -5.14
C ALA A 8 5.54 18.11 -6.58
N LEU A 9 5.04 19.16 -7.24
CA LEU A 9 5.42 19.48 -8.60
C LEU A 9 6.77 20.21 -8.61
N LEU A 10 7.77 19.58 -9.18
CA LEU A 10 9.06 20.17 -9.51
C LEU A 10 9.14 20.25 -11.03
N HIS A 11 9.25 21.47 -11.56
CA HIS A 11 9.27 21.72 -13.01
C HIS A 11 8.04 21.16 -13.76
N GLY A 12 6.88 21.10 -13.08
CA GLY A 12 5.63 20.60 -13.67
C GLY A 12 5.45 19.08 -13.56
N GLU A 13 6.44 18.37 -13.04
CA GLU A 13 6.40 16.92 -12.86
C GLU A 13 6.44 16.55 -11.37
N SER A 14 5.83 15.42 -11.03
CA SER A 14 5.98 14.80 -9.71
C SER A 14 6.14 13.31 -9.91
N VAL A 15 6.73 12.63 -8.93
CA VAL A 15 6.89 11.17 -8.98
C VAL A 15 5.55 10.50 -9.25
N ASN A 16 4.47 10.93 -8.58
CA ASN A 16 3.15 10.35 -8.79
C ASN A 16 2.53 10.65 -10.15
N ASN A 17 2.86 11.79 -10.78
CA ASN A 17 2.37 12.14 -12.12
C ASN A 17 3.13 11.42 -13.23
N THR A 18 4.41 11.10 -13.02
CA THR A 18 5.25 10.39 -14.00
C THR A 18 5.30 8.88 -13.75
N THR A 19 4.67 8.39 -12.68
CA THR A 19 4.55 6.96 -12.42
C THR A 19 3.54 6.36 -13.38
N GLU A 20 3.94 5.33 -14.12
CA GLU A 20 3.05 4.47 -14.89
C GLU A 20 2.23 3.62 -13.91
N PHE A 21 1.08 4.14 -13.50
CA PHE A 21 0.25 3.52 -12.47
C PHE A 21 -0.36 2.20 -12.97
N GLU A 22 -0.55 2.09 -14.27
CA GLU A 22 -1.10 0.94 -14.97
C GLU A 22 -0.19 -0.30 -14.88
N GLU A 23 1.10 -0.12 -14.62
CA GLU A 23 2.04 -1.22 -14.36
C GLU A 23 1.90 -1.79 -12.93
N ALA A 24 1.26 -1.06 -12.01
CA ALA A 24 1.07 -1.54 -10.66
C ALA A 24 0.05 -2.70 -10.64
N PRO A 25 0.26 -3.73 -9.80
CA PRO A 25 -0.72 -4.78 -9.63
C PRO A 25 -2.08 -4.21 -9.22
N VAL A 26 -3.16 -4.69 -9.85
CA VAL A 26 -4.52 -4.28 -9.50
C VAL A 26 -4.84 -4.78 -8.10
N VAL A 27 -5.36 -3.87 -7.26
CA VAL A 27 -5.81 -4.21 -5.91
C VAL A 27 -7.25 -4.72 -5.98
N GLU A 28 -7.42 -6.04 -6.09
CA GLU A 28 -8.74 -6.69 -6.12
C GLU A 28 -9.10 -7.29 -4.75
N CYS A 29 -9.83 -6.53 -3.93
CA CYS A 29 -10.25 -7.01 -2.60
C CYS A 29 -11.62 -7.73 -2.59
N GLY A 30 -12.27 -7.89 -3.75
CA GLY A 30 -13.65 -8.40 -3.84
C GLY A 30 -13.81 -9.81 -3.25
N HIS A 31 -12.91 -10.72 -3.61
CA HIS A 31 -12.93 -12.11 -3.13
C HIS A 31 -12.72 -12.21 -1.61
N ILE A 32 -11.86 -11.37 -1.03
CA ILE A 32 -11.64 -11.32 0.42
C ILE A 32 -12.89 -10.81 1.13
N PHE A 33 -13.52 -9.76 0.59
CA PHE A 33 -14.76 -9.21 1.14
C PHE A 33 -15.89 -10.24 1.11
N GLU A 34 -16.05 -10.95 0.00
CA GLU A 34 -17.03 -12.02 -0.15
C GLU A 34 -16.78 -13.14 0.88
N ALA A 35 -15.55 -13.63 1.00
CA ALA A 35 -15.18 -14.65 1.97
C ALA A 35 -15.46 -14.21 3.42
N MET A 36 -15.16 -12.94 3.76
CA MET A 36 -15.49 -12.38 5.07
C MET A 36 -16.99 -12.36 5.34
N LEU A 37 -17.81 -11.92 4.37
CA LEU A 37 -19.27 -11.91 4.52
C LEU A 37 -19.83 -13.32 4.69
N TYR A 38 -19.35 -14.27 3.89
CA TYR A 38 -19.75 -15.67 3.99
C TYR A 38 -19.40 -16.26 5.36
N ARG A 39 -18.23 -15.89 5.90
CA ARG A 39 -17.81 -16.31 7.24
C ARG A 39 -18.68 -15.69 8.33
N ILE A 40 -19.00 -14.41 8.24
CA ILE A 40 -19.88 -13.73 9.21
C ILE A 40 -21.29 -14.35 9.16
N TRP A 41 -21.81 -14.59 7.96
CA TRP A 41 -23.12 -15.19 7.75
C TRP A 41 -23.20 -16.60 8.32
N SER A 42 -22.24 -17.48 8.00
CA SER A 42 -22.19 -18.85 8.54
C SER A 42 -22.07 -18.88 10.06
N LEU A 43 -21.28 -17.97 10.66
CA LEU A 43 -21.20 -17.83 12.12
C LEU A 43 -22.54 -17.38 12.73
N ARG A 44 -23.29 -16.49 12.06
CA ARG A 44 -24.61 -16.07 12.51
C ARG A 44 -25.63 -17.22 12.46
N GLN A 45 -25.57 -18.06 11.43
CA GLN A 45 -26.44 -19.24 11.34
C GLN A 45 -26.15 -20.24 12.46
N ALA A 46 -24.87 -20.54 12.71
CA ALA A 46 -24.47 -21.46 13.77
C ALA A 46 -24.73 -20.92 15.18
N TRP A 47 -24.63 -19.60 15.38
CA TRP A 47 -24.75 -18.97 16.70
C TRP A 47 -25.66 -17.72 16.67
N PRO A 48 -26.99 -17.88 16.53
CA PRO A 48 -27.91 -16.77 16.23
C PRO A 48 -27.92 -15.62 17.22
N ARG A 49 -27.60 -15.88 18.49
CA ARG A 49 -27.63 -14.90 19.58
C ARG A 49 -26.25 -14.52 20.12
N LYS A 50 -25.18 -15.20 19.68
CA LYS A 50 -23.83 -14.88 20.16
C LYS A 50 -23.31 -13.64 19.43
N ARG A 51 -22.47 -12.88 20.13
CA ARG A 51 -21.76 -11.74 19.54
C ARG A 51 -20.66 -12.27 18.63
N ILE A 52 -20.64 -11.81 17.39
CA ILE A 52 -19.54 -12.06 16.45
C ILE A 52 -18.54 -10.92 16.64
N LEU A 53 -17.29 -11.25 16.93
CA LEU A 53 -16.21 -10.29 17.11
C LEU A 53 -15.29 -10.36 15.89
N ILE A 54 -14.85 -9.20 15.41
CA ILE A 54 -13.90 -9.08 14.29
C ILE A 54 -12.65 -8.41 14.85
N SER A 55 -11.50 -9.04 14.63
CA SER A 55 -10.21 -8.40 14.91
C SER A 55 -9.75 -7.64 13.68
N LYS A 56 -9.44 -6.36 13.85
CA LYS A 56 -8.80 -5.53 12.84
C LYS A 56 -7.40 -5.21 13.32
N MET A 57 -6.40 -5.49 12.49
CA MET A 57 -5.00 -5.17 12.76
C MET A 57 -4.48 -4.19 11.71
N ASP A 58 -3.66 -3.26 12.15
CA ASP A 58 -2.93 -2.34 11.29
C ASP A 58 -1.48 -2.83 11.14
N VAL A 59 -0.98 -2.92 9.91
CA VAL A 59 0.38 -3.36 9.64
C VAL A 59 1.31 -2.16 9.69
N LYS A 60 2.01 -2.00 10.81
CA LYS A 60 2.95 -0.89 11.01
C LYS A 60 4.02 -0.89 9.90
N SER A 61 4.16 0.25 9.24
CA SER A 61 5.16 0.46 8.18
C SER A 61 5.04 -0.50 6.99
N ALA A 62 3.85 -1.05 6.71
CA ALA A 62 3.58 -2.03 5.64
C ALA A 62 4.45 -1.85 4.39
N PHE A 63 4.31 -0.72 3.69
CA PHE A 63 5.05 -0.45 2.45
C PHE A 63 6.57 -0.54 2.61
N ARG A 64 7.11 -0.01 3.71
CA ARG A 64 8.57 -0.01 3.95
C ARG A 64 9.15 -1.39 4.19
N GLN A 65 8.33 -2.42 4.38
CA GLN A 65 8.78 -3.80 4.50
C GLN A 65 9.14 -4.39 3.14
N LEU A 66 8.60 -3.85 2.04
CA LEU A 66 8.85 -4.34 0.68
C LEU A 66 9.97 -3.58 0.01
N ALA A 67 10.92 -4.33 -0.56
CA ALA A 67 11.99 -3.79 -1.37
C ALA A 67 11.49 -3.42 -2.76
N LEU A 68 12.02 -2.32 -3.29
CA LEU A 68 11.88 -1.97 -4.70
C LEU A 68 13.07 -2.51 -5.48
N ASP A 69 12.81 -2.98 -6.70
CA ASP A 69 13.87 -3.21 -7.67
C ASP A 69 14.50 -1.86 -8.06
N VAL A 70 15.82 -1.86 -8.25
CA VAL A 70 16.64 -0.68 -8.61
C VAL A 70 16.26 -0.14 -10.00
N ARG A 71 15.56 -0.95 -10.80
CA ARG A 71 14.99 -0.55 -12.10
C ARG A 71 13.69 0.25 -11.98
N GLY A 72 13.08 0.29 -10.80
CA GLY A 72 11.85 1.04 -10.54
C GLY A 72 12.08 2.56 -10.44
N PRO A 73 11.02 3.34 -10.17
CA PRO A 73 11.14 4.78 -10.04
C PRO A 73 12.06 5.15 -8.87
N LEU A 74 12.88 6.18 -9.08
CA LEU A 74 13.78 6.69 -8.05
C LEU A 74 12.96 7.44 -6.98
N LEU A 75 12.62 6.75 -5.91
CA LEU A 75 12.01 7.37 -4.74
C LEU A 75 13.11 7.96 -3.88
N GLY A 76 13.16 9.28 -3.75
CA GLY A 76 14.24 9.92 -3.01
C GLY A 76 13.97 11.38 -2.68
N TYR A 77 14.89 11.98 -1.94
CA TYR A 77 14.85 13.39 -1.58
C TYR A 77 16.27 13.93 -1.38
N ARG A 78 16.41 15.24 -1.57
CA ARG A 78 17.63 15.95 -1.21
C ARG A 78 17.58 16.36 0.26
N TYR A 79 18.67 16.11 0.97
CA TYR A 79 18.87 16.58 2.34
C TYR A 79 20.22 17.28 2.43
N ASN A 80 20.22 18.61 2.53
CA ASN A 80 21.41 19.46 2.42
C ASN A 80 22.18 19.24 1.11
N ASP A 81 23.38 18.70 1.20
CA ASP A 81 24.30 18.32 0.11
C ASP A 81 24.20 16.83 -0.27
N LEU A 82 23.32 16.08 0.38
CA LEU A 82 23.12 14.66 0.14
C LEU A 82 21.85 14.40 -0.66
N VAL A 83 21.88 13.31 -1.44
CA VAL A 83 20.70 12.71 -2.07
C VAL A 83 20.44 11.38 -1.37
N VAL A 84 19.24 11.22 -0.83
CA VAL A 84 18.76 9.98 -0.23
C VAL A 84 17.89 9.27 -1.26
N VAL A 85 18.22 8.01 -1.54
CA VAL A 85 17.43 7.13 -2.40
C VAL A 85 16.87 6.00 -1.54
N ASP A 86 15.56 5.84 -1.58
CA ASP A 86 14.84 4.81 -0.86
C ASP A 86 14.64 3.57 -1.73
N LEU A 87 15.16 2.44 -1.27
CA LEU A 87 15.03 1.13 -1.92
C LEU A 87 13.81 0.34 -1.40
N ARG A 88 12.83 1.04 -0.82
CA ARG A 88 11.61 0.46 -0.23
C ARG A 88 10.39 1.23 -0.72
N LEU A 89 9.24 0.57 -0.79
CA LEU A 89 8.00 1.27 -1.13
C LEU A 89 7.74 2.40 -0.13
N GLN A 90 7.38 3.57 -0.65
CA GLN A 90 7.14 4.75 0.16
C GLN A 90 5.65 4.96 0.43
N PHE A 91 5.38 5.57 1.59
CA PHE A 91 4.06 6.14 1.85
C PHE A 91 3.90 7.39 0.98
N GLY A 92 2.76 7.49 0.29
CA GLY A 92 2.47 8.58 -0.63
C GLY A 92 2.78 8.28 -2.10
N TRP A 93 3.47 7.17 -2.41
CA TRP A 93 3.64 6.73 -3.79
C TRP A 93 2.36 6.04 -4.26
N ARG A 94 1.83 6.45 -5.42
CA ARG A 94 0.54 6.00 -5.94
C ARG A 94 0.48 4.49 -6.18
N SER A 95 1.59 3.86 -6.56
CA SER A 95 1.64 2.41 -6.85
C SER A 95 1.96 1.53 -5.64
N SER A 96 2.34 2.12 -4.49
CA SER A 96 2.65 1.35 -3.26
C SER A 96 1.55 0.38 -2.83
N PRO A 97 0.24 0.74 -2.86
CA PRO A 97 -0.83 -0.19 -2.50
C PRO A 97 -0.91 -1.43 -3.41
N GLY A 98 -0.70 -1.26 -4.72
CA GLY A 98 -0.71 -2.36 -5.69
C GLY A 98 0.43 -3.35 -5.46
N TRP A 99 1.63 -2.85 -5.21
CA TRP A 99 2.76 -3.72 -4.88
C TRP A 99 2.63 -4.39 -3.50
N TRP A 100 2.01 -3.70 -2.53
CA TRP A 100 1.75 -4.28 -1.22
C TRP A 100 0.73 -5.43 -1.25
N SER A 101 -0.29 -5.35 -2.11
CA SER A 101 -1.31 -6.40 -2.19
C SER A 101 -0.74 -7.76 -2.62
N LEU A 102 0.39 -7.80 -3.33
CA LEU A 102 1.06 -9.05 -3.69
C LEU A 102 1.72 -9.77 -2.51
N ALA A 103 2.19 -9.03 -1.50
CA ALA A 103 2.98 -9.59 -0.40
C ALA A 103 2.19 -9.78 0.90
N GLY A 104 1.10 -9.03 1.08
CA GLY A 104 0.31 -9.04 2.31
C GLY A 104 -1.20 -8.96 2.09
N GLY A 105 -1.67 -9.22 0.86
CA GLY A 105 -3.08 -9.46 0.56
C GLY A 105 -3.56 -10.82 1.05
#